data_AF-A0A8X6LY46-F1
#
_entry.id   AF-A0A8X6LY46-F1
#
_cell.length_a   1.000
_cell.length_b   1.000
_cell.length_c   1.000
_cell.angle_alpha   90.00
_cell.angle_beta   90.00
_cell.angle_gamma   90.00
#
_symmetry.space_group_name_H-M   'P 1'
#
loop_
_entity.id
_entity.type
_entity.pdbx_description
1 polymer ?
#
loop_
_entity_poly.entity_id
_entity_poly.type
_entity_poly.pdbx_seq_one_letter_code
_entity_poly.pdbx_strand_id
1 'polypeptide(L)'
;MLFAQYDFSIQFVQRCADEFQWKDLSEDVVMDIGCGDELNCCKAIMMQFPEVKALIAVDKESTVFETERFRNRIEFYVGDIQERFVDLLLVLIDSSVTTGRLAG
;
A
#
# COMPACT_ATOMS: atom_id res chain seq x y z
N MET A 1 21.47 1.17 -12.04
CA MET A 1 20.07 1.06 -12.48
C MET A 1 19.09 0.93 -11.32
N LEU A 2 19.48 0.38 -10.16
CA LEU A 2 18.63 0.27 -8.95
C LEU A 2 18.15 1.62 -8.36
N PHE A 3 18.91 2.70 -8.50
CA PHE A 3 18.53 3.99 -7.89
C PHE A 3 17.33 4.68 -8.57
N ALA A 4 17.14 4.51 -9.89
CA ALA A 4 16.12 5.25 -10.64
C ALA A 4 14.68 4.72 -10.40
N GLN A 5 14.53 3.42 -10.18
CA GLN A 5 13.22 2.79 -9.92
C GLN A 5 12.69 3.12 -8.52
N TYR A 6 13.61 3.27 -7.56
CA TYR A 6 13.31 3.70 -6.20
C TYR A 6 12.82 5.15 -6.15
N ASP A 7 13.45 6.04 -6.92
CA ASP A 7 13.03 7.45 -7.04
C ASP A 7 11.60 7.59 -7.59
N PHE A 8 11.21 6.73 -8.54
CA PHE A 8 9.86 6.75 -9.09
C PHE A 8 8.80 6.38 -8.03
N SER A 9 9.06 5.36 -7.22
CA SER A 9 8.08 4.88 -6.23
C SER A 9 7.85 5.92 -5.11
N ILE A 10 8.90 6.65 -4.71
CA ILE A 10 8.77 7.77 -3.77
C ILE A 10 7.89 8.87 -4.36
N GLN A 11 8.15 9.27 -5.61
CA GLN A 11 7.37 10.31 -6.29
C GLN A 11 5.91 9.88 -6.50
N PHE A 12 5.67 8.61 -6.84
CA PHE A 12 4.33 8.06 -6.98
C PHE A 12 3.56 8.11 -5.66
N VAL A 13 4.16 7.62 -4.56
CA VAL A 13 3.52 7.67 -3.23
C VAL A 13 3.26 9.11 -2.78
N GLN A 14 4.20 10.03 -3.01
CA GLN A 14 4.01 11.45 -2.68
C GLN A 14 2.82 12.03 -3.47
N ARG A 15 2.73 11.72 -4.76
CA ARG A 15 1.61 12.17 -5.60
C ARG A 15 0.28 11.61 -5.10
N CYS A 16 0.22 10.34 -4.73
CA CYS A 16 -0.98 9.75 -4.11
C CYS A 16 -1.32 10.47 -2.80
N ALA A 17 -0.34 10.73 -1.94
CA ALA A 17 -0.55 11.45 -0.70
C ALA A 17 -1.13 12.85 -0.94
N ASP A 18 -0.65 13.56 -1.97
CA ASP A 18 -1.17 14.87 -2.33
C ASP A 18 -2.59 14.81 -2.91
N GLU A 19 -2.85 13.87 -3.83
CA GLU A 19 -4.16 13.69 -4.48
C GLU A 19 -5.24 13.23 -3.50
N PHE A 20 -4.90 12.34 -2.56
CA PHE A 20 -5.82 11.77 -1.57
C PHE A 20 -5.71 12.42 -0.19
N GLN A 21 -4.89 13.47 -0.05
CA GLN A 21 -4.68 14.23 1.18
C GLN A 21 -4.24 13.37 2.38
N TRP A 22 -3.36 12.38 2.16
CA TRP A 22 -2.79 11.59 3.24
C TRP A 22 -1.92 12.47 4.14
N LYS A 23 -2.19 12.44 5.44
CA LYS A 23 -1.48 13.26 6.44
C LYS A 23 -0.90 12.43 7.57
N ASP A 24 -1.69 11.48 8.05
CA ASP A 24 -1.32 10.53 9.09
C ASP A 24 -1.92 9.19 8.69
N LEU A 25 -1.10 8.14 8.68
CA LEU A 25 -1.52 6.77 8.37
C LEU A 25 -1.38 5.84 9.59
N SER A 26 -1.16 6.40 10.78
CA SER A 26 -0.86 5.63 12.00
C SER A 26 -1.94 4.61 12.36
N GLU A 27 -3.18 4.85 11.95
CA GLU A 27 -4.31 3.94 12.15
C GLU A 27 -4.77 3.22 10.85
N ASP A 28 -4.11 3.50 9.73
CA ASP A 28 -4.52 3.04 8.40
C ASP A 28 -3.70 1.84 7.92
N VAL A 29 -4.40 0.91 7.27
CA VAL A 29 -3.79 -0.22 6.57
C VAL A 29 -3.78 0.11 5.07
N VAL A 30 -2.60 0.07 4.45
CA VAL A 30 -2.45 0.36 3.02
C VAL A 30 -2.17 -0.93 2.25
N MET A 31 -2.83 -1.09 1.10
CA MET A 31 -2.67 -2.25 0.23
C MET A 31 -1.94 -1.85 -1.05
N ASP A 32 -0.85 -2.55 -1.36
CA ASP A 32 -0.01 -2.38 -2.55
C ASP A 32 -0.23 -3.60 -3.47
N ILE A 33 -0.90 -3.38 -4.60
CA ILE A 33 -1.33 -4.44 -5.53
C ILE A 33 -0.48 -4.36 -6.79
N GLY A 34 0.07 -5.49 -7.22
CA GLY A 34 1.13 -5.50 -8.22
C GLY A 34 2.42 -4.94 -7.64
N CYS A 35 2.70 -5.27 -6.38
CA CYS A 35 3.79 -4.69 -5.60
C CYS A 35 5.19 -5.09 -6.10
N GLY A 36 5.26 -6.10 -7.00
CA GLY A 36 6.47 -6.65 -7.54
C GLY A 36 7.37 -7.31 -6.49
N ASP A 37 8.57 -7.65 -6.94
CA ASP A 37 9.60 -8.35 -6.17
C ASP A 37 10.43 -7.45 -5.25
N GLU A 38 10.36 -6.13 -5.42
CA GLU A 38 11.13 -5.19 -4.63
C GLU A 38 10.31 -4.42 -3.59
N LEU A 39 8.98 -4.53 -3.56
CA LEU A 39 8.10 -3.79 -2.63
C LEU A 39 8.42 -2.30 -2.59
N ASN A 40 8.73 -1.72 -3.76
CA ASN A 40 9.25 -0.36 -3.83
C ASN A 40 8.23 0.67 -3.31
N CYS A 41 6.93 0.50 -3.61
CA CYS A 41 5.86 1.35 -3.08
C CYS A 41 5.67 1.15 -1.58
N CYS A 42 5.61 -0.09 -1.07
CA CYS A 42 5.58 -0.34 0.37
C CYS A 42 6.74 0.30 1.14
N LYS A 43 7.98 0.17 0.63
CA LYS A 43 9.16 0.84 1.20
C LYS A 43 9.03 2.36 1.17
N ALA A 44 8.54 2.91 0.06
CA ALA A 44 8.27 4.34 -0.08
C ALA A 44 7.22 4.85 0.92
N ILE A 45 6.13 4.10 1.14
CA ILE A 45 5.11 4.43 2.14
C ILE A 45 5.72 4.45 3.54
N MET A 46 6.47 3.43 3.96
CA MET A 46 7.09 3.44 5.30
C MET A 46 8.15 4.53 5.50
N MET A 47 8.80 5.00 4.43
CA MET A 47 9.73 6.13 4.56
C MET A 47 9.01 7.46 4.75
N GLN A 48 7.91 7.66 4.02
CA GLN A 48 7.14 8.91 4.06
C GLN A 48 6.17 8.95 5.25
N PHE A 49 5.62 7.79 5.60
CA PHE A 49 4.67 7.56 6.70
C PHE A 49 5.21 6.47 7.64
N PRO A 50 6.24 6.78 8.43
CA PRO A 50 6.91 5.80 9.29
C PRO A 50 6.00 5.17 10.34
N GLU A 51 4.86 5.79 10.65
CA GLU A 51 3.88 5.29 11.63
C GLU A 51 2.76 4.45 11.01
N VAL A 52 2.69 4.25 9.69
CA VAL A 52 1.62 3.49 8.99
C VAL A 52 1.24 2.16 9.69
N LYS A 53 -0.03 1.92 10.03
CA LYS A 53 -0.39 0.77 10.89
C LYS A 53 0.12 -0.57 10.35
N ALA A 54 -0.17 -0.85 9.09
CA ALA A 54 0.29 -2.04 8.39
C ALA A 54 0.24 -1.84 6.86
N LEU A 55 1.01 -2.66 6.16
CA LEU A 55 1.00 -2.77 4.71
C LEU A 55 0.62 -4.20 4.29
N ILE A 56 -0.24 -4.30 3.29
CA ILE A 56 -0.59 -5.56 2.64
C ILE A 56 -0.05 -5.49 1.22
N ALA A 57 0.87 -6.39 0.89
CA ALA A 57 1.47 -6.48 -0.44
C ALA A 57 0.89 -7.68 -1.19
N VAL A 58 0.41 -7.46 -2.42
CA VAL A 58 -0.19 -8.51 -3.24
C VAL A 58 0.47 -8.52 -4.61
N ASP A 59 1.01 -9.68 -5.02
CA ASP A 59 1.50 -9.88 -6.38
C ASP A 59 1.21 -11.31 -6.87
N LYS A 60 1.20 -11.51 -8.19
CA LYS A 60 0.99 -12.83 -8.82
C LYS A 60 2.16 -13.77 -8.58
N GLU A 61 3.36 -13.24 -8.36
CA GLU A 61 4.58 -14.04 -8.20
C GLU A 61 5.04 -14.01 -6.74
N SER A 62 5.43 -15.18 -6.20
CA SER A 62 5.94 -15.21 -4.83
C SER A 62 7.29 -14.53 -4.77
N THR A 63 7.43 -13.55 -3.89
CA THR A 63 8.72 -12.93 -3.63
C THR A 63 9.34 -13.45 -2.33
N VAL A 64 10.63 -13.78 -2.37
CA VAL A 64 11.41 -14.03 -1.16
C VAL A 64 11.89 -12.69 -0.63
N PHE A 65 11.24 -12.18 0.42
CA PHE A 65 11.65 -10.92 1.06
C PHE A 65 12.75 -11.13 2.11
N GLU A 66 13.96 -10.66 1.80
CA GLU A 66 15.12 -10.68 2.68
C GLU A 66 15.30 -9.41 3.54
N THR A 67 14.32 -8.50 3.59
CA THR A 67 14.45 -7.30 4.43
C THR A 67 13.81 -7.49 5.79
N GLU A 68 14.58 -8.00 6.75
CA GLU A 68 14.18 -8.17 8.16
C GLU A 68 13.61 -6.89 8.78
N ARG A 69 14.09 -5.72 8.34
CA ARG A 69 13.69 -4.39 8.84
C ARG A 69 12.18 -4.12 8.76
N PHE A 70 11.46 -4.79 7.85
CA PHE A 70 10.07 -4.48 7.55
C PHE A 70 9.11 -5.67 7.70
N ARG A 71 9.64 -6.85 8.06
CA ARG A 71 8.87 -8.10 8.14
C ARG A 71 7.66 -8.04 9.07
N ASN A 72 7.69 -7.20 10.10
CA ASN A 72 6.63 -7.16 11.10
C ASN A 72 5.44 -6.26 10.72
N ARG A 73 5.56 -5.49 9.63
CA ARG A 73 4.53 -4.51 9.21
C ARG A 73 4.07 -4.69 7.77
N ILE A 74 4.71 -5.57 7.00
CA ILE A 74 4.28 -5.94 5.65
C ILE A 74 3.85 -7.39 5.67
N GLU A 75 2.58 -7.63 5.36
CA GLU A 75 2.06 -8.96 5.04
C GLU A 75 2.04 -9.14 3.53
N PHE A 76 2.67 -10.21 3.03
CA PHE A 76 2.72 -10.50 1.60
C PHE A 76 1.80 -11.65 1.23
N TYR A 77 1.00 -11.46 0.19
CA TYR A 77 0.05 -12.42 -0.34
C TYR A 77 0.33 -12.68 -1.83
N VAL A 78 0.36 -13.96 -2.20
CA VAL A 78 0.41 -14.36 -3.61
C VAL A 78 -1.01 -14.40 -4.16
N GLY A 79 -1.30 -13.57 -5.15
CA GLY A 79 -2.61 -13.51 -5.80
C GLY A 79 -2.53 -12.89 -7.19
N ASP A 80 -3.02 -13.62 -8.19
CA ASP A 80 -3.17 -13.10 -9.54
C ASP A 80 -4.50 -12.34 -9.67
N ILE A 81 -4.39 -11.01 -9.71
CA ILE A 81 -5.54 -10.11 -9.88
C ILE A 81 -6.10 -10.12 -11.32
N GLN A 82 -5.34 -10.59 -12.31
CA GLN A 82 -5.80 -10.67 -13.69
C GLN A 82 -6.68 -11.90 -13.93
N GLU A 83 -6.42 -13.01 -13.22
CA GLU A 83 -7.24 -14.23 -13.31
C GLU A 83 -8.60 -14.11 -12.61
N ARG A 84 -8.76 -13.11 -11.72
CA ARG A 84 -10.03 -12.78 -11.08
C ARG A 84 -10.35 -11.31 -11.31
N PHE A 85 -10.96 -11.01 -12.46
CA PHE A 85 -11.65 -9.74 -12.70
C PHE A 85 -12.81 -9.59 -11.68
N VAL A 86 -12.48 -9.18 -10.47
CA VAL A 86 -13.42 -8.77 -9.44
C VAL A 86 -12.90 -7.43 -8.93
N ASP A 87 -13.41 -6.36 -9.54
CA ASP A 87 -13.43 -4.97 -9.07
C ASP A 87 -12.51 -4.66 -7.87
N LEU A 88 -11.19 -4.67 -8.08
CA LEU A 88 -10.26 -4.18 -7.06
C LEU A 88 -10.12 -2.67 -7.25
N LEU A 89 -11.15 -1.98 -6.79
CA LEU A 89 -11.11 -0.58 -6.42
C LEU A 89 -9.98 -0.41 -5.40
N LEU A 90 -9.15 0.62 -5.58
CA LEU A 90 -8.24 1.12 -4.56
C LEU A 90 -9.09 1.61 -3.37
N VAL A 91 -9.49 0.72 -2.48
CA VAL A 91 -10.24 1.08 -1.27
C VAL A 91 -9.21 1.53 -0.24
N LEU A 92 -8.94 2.84 -0.25
CA LEU A 92 -8.51 3.52 0.96
C LEU A 92 -9.71 3.44 1.92
N ILE A 93 -9.63 2.56 2.93
CA ILE A 93 -10.63 2.53 3.99
C ILE A 93 -10.40 3.78 4.83
N ASP A 94 -11.07 4.87 4.45
CA ASP A 94 -11.28 6.02 5.32
C ASP A 94 -12.14 5.56 6.51
N SER A 95 -11.54 5.50 7.70
CA SER A 95 -12.25 5.19 8.95
C SER A 95 -13.14 6.35 9.44
N SER A 96 -13.26 7.45 8.68
CA SER A 96 -14.07 8.62 9.04
C SER A 96 -15.47 8.70 8.41
N VAL A 97 -15.98 7.65 7.74
CA VAL A 97 -17.42 7.53 7.47
C VAL A 97 -18.18 7.10 8.73
N THR A 98 -18.22 8.04 9.68
CA THR A 98 -19.14 8.07 10.81
C THR A 98 -20.58 7.96 10.32
N THR A 99 -21.27 6.91 10.77
CA THR A 99 -22.73 6.80 10.96
C THR A 99 -23.57 8.01 10.52
N GLY A 100 -23.96 8.04 9.25
CA GLY A 100 -25.08 8.85 8.78
C GLY A 100 -26.38 8.06 8.91
N ARG A 101 -27.21 8.40 9.90
CA ARG A 101 -28.57 7.87 10.09
C ARG A 101 -29.35 7.92 8.76
N LEU A 102 -29.92 6.78 8.34
CA LEU A 102 -31.15 6.80 7.56
C LEU A 102 -32.29 7.13 8.53
N ALA A 103 -32.57 8.42 8.68
CA ALA A 103 -33.84 8.93 9.13
C ALA A 103 -34.57 9.46 7.90
N GLY A 104 -35.75 8.89 7.60
CA GLY A 104 -36.61 9.26 6.48
C GLY A 104 -37.36 8.05 5.96
#